data_AF-A0A2D4LGQ6-F1
#
_entry.id   AF-A0A2D4LGQ6-F1
#
_cell.length_a   1.000
_cell.length_b   1.000
_cell.length_c   1.000
_cell.angle_alpha   90.00
_cell.angle_beta   90.00
_cell.angle_gamma   90.00
#
_symmetry.space_group_name_H-M   'P 1'
#
loop_
_entity.id
_entity.type
_entity.pdbx_description
1 polymer ?
#
loop_
_entity_poly.entity_id
_entity_poly.type
_entity_poly.pdbx_seq_one_letter_code
_entity_poly.pdbx_strand_id
1 'polypeptide(L)'
;GSLGAEAAMAERRAFAQKISRTVAAEVRKQISGQYGGSPQLLKNLNIGGTISHHTTVPLTEPVDPVDLEDYLLTHPLAVDSGPMRDLFEFPSDDTEVIYSPQECRTLVSAVPEESEMDPHVRDCVRSYTEDWAIVNRK
;
A
#
# COMPACT_ATOMS: atom_id res chain seq x y z
N GLY A 1 63.65 30.11 7.02
CA GLY A 1 62.72 29.06 7.46
C GLY A 1 62.11 29.49 8.78
N SER A 2 60.83 29.85 8.76
CA SER A 2 59.90 29.91 9.89
C SER A 2 58.61 30.52 9.35
N LEU A 3 57.49 30.25 10.03
CA LEU A 3 56.11 30.67 9.77
C LEU A 3 55.26 29.62 9.06
N GLY A 4 54.44 28.93 9.83
CA GLY A 4 53.40 28.05 9.32
C GLY A 4 52.64 27.25 10.37
N ALA A 5 52.50 27.76 11.60
CA ALA A 5 51.56 27.21 12.57
C ALA A 5 50.70 28.37 13.05
N GLU A 6 49.48 28.47 12.51
CA GLU A 6 48.27 29.00 13.14
C GLU A 6 47.24 29.39 12.06
N ALA A 7 46.32 28.48 11.74
CA ALA A 7 44.98 28.77 11.20
C ALA A 7 44.24 27.45 10.90
N ALA A 8 44.05 26.59 11.90
CA ALA A 8 43.19 25.40 11.77
C ALA A 8 41.81 25.66 12.40
N MET A 9 41.17 26.79 12.08
CA MET A 9 39.82 27.11 12.56
C MET A 9 39.12 28.03 11.54
N ALA A 10 38.55 27.46 10.48
CA ALA A 10 37.31 27.94 9.84
C ALA A 10 37.05 27.27 8.48
N GLU A 11 36.45 26.08 8.48
CA GLU A 11 35.41 25.73 7.48
C GLU A 11 34.69 24.45 7.91
N ARG A 12 33.77 24.53 8.87
CA ARG A 12 32.87 23.41 9.17
C ARG A 12 31.60 23.60 8.33
N ARG A 13 31.35 22.67 7.39
CA ARG A 13 30.11 22.62 6.59
C ARG A 13 28.89 22.60 7.51
N ALA A 14 27.81 23.29 7.15
CA ALA A 14 26.61 23.49 7.99
C ALA A 14 26.00 22.18 8.56
N PHE A 15 26.18 21.06 7.86
CA PHE A 15 25.73 19.73 8.30
C PHE A 15 26.62 19.06 9.36
N ALA A 16 27.78 19.63 9.70
CA ALA A 16 28.73 19.06 10.66
C ALA A 16 28.59 19.64 12.09
N GLN A 17 27.43 20.22 12.43
CA GLN A 17 27.16 20.64 13.80
C GLN A 17 26.79 19.42 14.66
N LYS A 18 27.59 19.18 15.72
CA LYS A 18 27.27 18.20 16.77
C LYS A 18 26.04 18.69 17.52
N ILE A 19 24.87 18.18 17.15
CA ILE A 19 23.62 18.38 17.89
C ILE A 19 23.83 18.02 19.36
N SER A 20 23.59 18.98 20.25
CA SER A 20 23.55 18.76 21.70
C SER A 20 22.51 17.67 21.99
N ARG A 21 22.86 16.65 22.78
CA ARG A 21 21.93 15.60 23.20
C ARG A 21 20.96 16.18 24.24
N THR A 22 20.11 17.13 23.86
CA THR A 22 18.80 17.19 24.49
C THR A 22 18.03 16.00 23.94
N VAL A 23 17.83 15.03 24.82
CA VAL A 23 17.30 13.70 24.54
C VAL A 23 15.97 13.86 23.83
N ALA A 24 15.92 13.62 22.52
CA ALA A 24 14.69 13.69 21.73
C ALA A 24 13.56 12.80 22.31
N ALA A 25 13.92 11.79 23.12
CA ALA A 25 12.96 10.97 23.87
C ALA A 25 12.22 11.75 24.97
N GLU A 26 12.82 12.75 25.59
CA GLU A 26 12.18 13.59 26.62
C GLU A 26 11.10 14.49 25.99
N VAL A 27 11.41 15.10 24.85
CA VAL A 27 10.44 15.90 24.07
C VAL A 27 9.24 15.05 23.64
N ARG A 28 9.48 13.81 23.19
CA ARG A 28 8.40 12.86 22.84
C ARG A 28 7.51 12.52 24.03
N LYS A 29 8.08 12.38 25.23
CA LYS A 29 7.36 12.06 26.47
C LYS A 29 6.48 13.23 26.93
N GLN A 30 6.96 14.47 26.76
CA GLN A 30 6.26 15.67 27.18
C GLN A 30 5.04 16.00 26.30
N ILE A 31 5.09 15.70 24.99
CA ILE A 31 3.95 15.91 24.08
C ILE A 31 2.86 14.84 24.28
N SER A 32 3.25 13.59 24.55
CA SER A 32 2.29 12.49 24.78
C SER A 32 1.49 12.65 26.07
N GLY A 33 2.03 13.31 27.10
CA GLY A 33 1.33 13.52 28.38
C GLY A 33 0.19 14.55 28.34
N GLN A 34 0.15 15.42 27.34
CA GLN A 34 -0.82 16.53 27.28
C GLN A 34 -2.19 16.14 26.72
N TYR A 35 -2.34 14.92 26.18
CA TYR A 35 -3.61 14.45 25.57
C TYR A 35 -4.21 13.21 26.26
N GLY A 36 -3.54 12.66 27.28
CA GLY A 36 -3.93 11.40 27.95
C GLY A 36 -5.13 11.50 28.91
N GLY A 37 -6.05 12.45 28.72
CA GLY A 37 -7.11 12.68 29.70
C GLY A 37 -8.37 13.40 29.23
N SER A 38 -8.63 13.55 27.92
CA SER A 38 -9.87 14.19 27.44
C SER A 38 -10.88 13.15 26.92
N PRO A 39 -11.97 12.85 27.65
CA PRO A 39 -13.01 11.91 27.22
C PRO A 39 -13.96 12.51 26.16
N GLN A 40 -13.65 13.70 25.62
CA GLN A 40 -14.61 14.52 24.88
C GLN A 40 -14.53 14.37 23.36
N LEU A 41 -13.49 13.70 22.82
CA LEU A 41 -13.30 13.60 21.36
C LEU A 41 -14.01 12.41 20.71
N LEU A 42 -14.64 11.53 21.49
CA LEU A 42 -15.32 10.34 20.96
C LEU A 42 -16.83 10.54 20.69
N LYS A 43 -17.38 11.71 21.01
CA LYS A 43 -18.84 11.92 21.05
C LYS A 43 -19.47 12.20 19.68
N ASN A 44 -18.67 12.48 18.65
CA ASN A 44 -19.16 13.06 17.39
C ASN A 44 -18.90 12.22 16.14
N LEU A 45 -18.68 10.91 16.27
CA LEU A 45 -18.71 10.03 15.09
C LEU A 45 -20.13 9.51 14.86
N ASN A 46 -21.02 10.41 14.42
CA ASN A 46 -22.30 10.04 13.85
C ASN A 46 -22.07 9.59 12.40
N ILE A 47 -21.59 8.36 12.21
CA ILE A 47 -21.59 7.69 10.90
C ILE A 47 -22.97 7.05 10.75
N GLY A 48 -23.76 7.60 9.82
CA GLY A 48 -25.01 7.01 9.38
C GLY A 48 -24.75 5.63 8.77
N GLY A 49 -25.19 4.60 9.48
CA GLY A 49 -25.06 3.20 9.09
C GLY A 49 -25.29 2.33 10.32
N THR A 50 -26.31 1.48 10.28
CA THR A 50 -26.83 0.74 11.43
C THR A 50 -25.85 -0.34 11.93
N ILE A 51 -24.85 0.02 12.73
CA ILE A 51 -24.04 -0.94 13.51
C ILE A 51 -23.72 -0.33 14.88
N SER A 52 -24.74 -0.25 15.74
CA SER A 52 -24.56 0.11 17.16
C SER A 52 -24.51 -1.17 18.00
N HIS A 53 -23.37 -1.84 17.99
CA HIS A 53 -22.93 -2.68 19.12
C HIS A 53 -21.65 -2.05 19.65
N HIS A 54 -21.79 -0.93 20.37
CA HIS A 54 -20.70 -0.31 21.10
C HIS A 54 -20.30 -1.23 22.27
N THR A 55 -19.47 -2.23 21.97
CA THR A 55 -18.73 -2.96 23.00
C THR A 55 -17.64 -2.03 23.51
N THR A 56 -17.71 -1.66 24.79
CA THR A 56 -16.70 -0.82 25.43
C THR A 56 -15.42 -1.62 25.57
N VAL A 57 -14.49 -1.47 24.63
CA VAL A 57 -13.20 -2.15 24.66
C VAL A 57 -12.31 -1.50 25.75
N PRO A 58 -11.78 -2.26 26.71
CA PRO A 58 -10.85 -1.73 27.71
C PRO A 58 -9.59 -1.16 27.05
N LEU A 59 -9.23 0.09 27.38
CA LEU A 59 -8.10 0.81 26.75
C LEU A 59 -6.71 0.37 27.26
N THR A 60 -6.67 -0.54 28.24
CA THR A 60 -5.45 -0.98 28.93
C THR A 60 -5.04 -2.40 28.60
N GLU A 61 -5.90 -3.17 27.93
CA GLU A 61 -5.67 -4.58 27.64
C GLU A 61 -5.69 -4.81 26.12
N PRO A 62 -4.71 -5.55 25.56
CA PRO A 62 -4.72 -5.90 24.16
C PRO A 62 -5.87 -6.88 23.91
N VAL A 63 -6.91 -6.42 23.21
CA VAL A 63 -8.00 -7.26 22.73
C VAL A 63 -7.61 -7.79 21.38
N ASP A 64 -7.75 -9.11 21.20
CA ASP A 64 -7.54 -9.77 19.93
C ASP A 64 -8.57 -9.22 18.91
N PRO A 65 -8.14 -8.77 17.72
CA PRO A 65 -9.09 -8.30 16.71
C PRO A 65 -10.08 -9.42 16.37
N VAL A 66 -11.33 -9.03 16.16
CA VAL A 66 -12.36 -9.94 15.64
C VAL A 66 -11.87 -10.54 14.32
N ASP A 67 -11.95 -11.87 14.21
CA ASP A 67 -11.79 -12.55 12.94
C ASP A 67 -12.94 -12.14 12.02
N LEU A 68 -12.60 -11.32 11.02
CA LEU A 68 -13.56 -10.74 10.11
C LEU A 68 -14.23 -11.82 9.25
N GLU A 69 -13.50 -12.88 8.88
CA GLU A 69 -14.01 -13.92 7.99
C GLU A 69 -15.11 -14.74 8.68
N ASP A 70 -14.84 -15.20 9.92
CA ASP A 70 -15.80 -15.92 10.76
C ASP A 70 -17.01 -15.04 11.17
N TYR A 71 -16.78 -13.75 11.43
CA TYR A 71 -17.85 -12.83 11.76
C TYR A 71 -18.81 -12.62 10.59
N LEU A 72 -18.30 -12.46 9.36
CA LEU A 72 -19.12 -12.30 8.17
C LEU A 72 -19.92 -13.57 7.82
N LEU A 73 -19.36 -14.75 8.07
CA LEU A 73 -20.06 -16.03 7.89
C LEU A 73 -21.29 -16.16 8.80
N THR A 74 -21.18 -15.68 10.05
CA THR A 74 -22.25 -15.75 11.05
C THR A 74 -23.20 -14.54 11.01
N HIS A 75 -22.78 -13.44 10.38
CA HIS A 75 -23.56 -12.23 10.20
C HIS A 75 -23.56 -11.78 8.72
N PRO A 76 -24.30 -12.51 7.85
CA PRO A 76 -24.40 -12.14 6.44
C PRO A 76 -24.91 -10.70 6.28
N LEU A 77 -24.21 -9.89 5.50
CA LEU A 77 -24.62 -8.53 5.21
C LEU A 77 -25.93 -8.56 4.40
N ALA A 78 -26.89 -7.68 4.71
CA ALA A 78 -28.17 -7.63 4.00
C ALA A 78 -28.05 -7.37 2.48
N VAL A 79 -26.90 -6.82 2.04
CA VAL A 79 -26.54 -6.64 0.62
C VAL A 79 -26.21 -7.95 -0.09
N ASP A 80 -25.93 -9.02 0.66
CA ASP A 80 -25.51 -10.33 0.18
C ASP A 80 -26.69 -11.30 -0.01
N SER A 81 -27.87 -10.96 0.50
CA SER A 81 -29.00 -11.90 0.56
C SER A 81 -30.28 -11.43 -0.15
N GLY A 82 -30.24 -10.28 -0.83
CA GLY A 82 -31.40 -9.66 -1.46
C GLY A 82 -31.29 -9.55 -2.99
N PRO A 83 -32.40 -9.30 -3.70
CA PRO A 83 -32.43 -9.15 -5.17
C PRO A 83 -31.62 -7.96 -5.71
N MET A 84 -31.03 -7.15 -4.82
CA MET A 84 -30.11 -6.07 -5.20
C MET A 84 -28.65 -6.54 -5.32
N ARG A 85 -28.33 -7.79 -4.93
CA ARG A 85 -27.02 -8.44 -5.16
C ARG A 85 -26.52 -8.24 -6.58
N ASP A 86 -27.38 -8.60 -7.53
CA ASP A 86 -27.11 -8.58 -8.98
C ASP A 86 -26.86 -7.15 -9.51
N LEU A 87 -27.22 -6.12 -8.74
CA LEU A 87 -26.92 -4.72 -9.07
C LEU A 87 -25.49 -4.31 -8.65
N PHE A 88 -24.90 -5.00 -7.69
CA PHE A 88 -23.54 -4.77 -7.20
C PHE A 88 -22.52 -5.78 -7.74
N GLU A 89 -22.98 -6.91 -8.28
CA GLU A 89 -22.16 -7.90 -8.96
C GLU A 89 -21.98 -7.48 -10.43
N PHE A 90 -20.74 -7.44 -10.89
CA PHE A 90 -20.44 -7.15 -12.29
C PHE A 90 -20.88 -8.34 -13.15
N PRO A 91 -21.75 -8.15 -14.15
CA PRO A 91 -22.07 -9.20 -15.09
C PRO A 91 -20.83 -9.87 -15.71
N SER A 92 -20.94 -11.17 -15.95
CA SER A 92 -19.86 -11.97 -16.55
C SER A 92 -19.45 -11.51 -17.95
N ASP A 93 -20.30 -10.74 -18.63
CA ASP A 93 -20.10 -10.18 -19.97
C ASP A 93 -19.58 -8.73 -19.99
N ASP A 94 -19.34 -8.14 -18.82
CA ASP A 94 -18.82 -6.77 -18.68
C ASP A 94 -17.37 -6.63 -19.13
N THR A 95 -16.65 -7.74 -19.24
CA THR A 95 -15.24 -7.73 -19.59
C THR A 95 -15.06 -8.19 -21.03
N GLU A 96 -14.40 -7.36 -21.83
CA GLU A 96 -14.02 -7.68 -23.20
C GLU A 96 -12.50 -7.76 -23.31
N VAL A 97 -12.00 -8.87 -23.86
CA VAL A 97 -10.57 -9.03 -24.14
C VAL A 97 -10.34 -8.84 -25.63
N ILE A 98 -9.56 -7.82 -25.99
CA ILE A 98 -9.18 -7.51 -27.36
C ILE A 98 -7.70 -7.79 -27.53
N TYR A 99 -7.36 -8.63 -28.50
CA TYR A 99 -5.97 -8.88 -28.86
C TYR A 99 -5.51 -7.86 -29.89
N SER A 100 -4.41 -7.17 -29.60
CA SER A 100 -3.82 -6.18 -30.50
C SER A 100 -2.34 -6.48 -30.72
N PRO A 101 -1.84 -6.48 -31.97
CA PRO A 101 -0.43 -6.68 -32.24
C PRO A 101 0.46 -5.73 -31.46
N GLN A 102 1.58 -6.23 -30.91
CA GLN A 102 2.59 -5.35 -30.34
C GLN A 102 3.26 -4.52 -31.44
N GLU A 103 3.57 -3.27 -31.14
CA GLU A 103 4.30 -2.40 -32.06
C GLU A 103 5.75 -2.90 -32.19
N CYS A 104 6.09 -3.44 -33.36
CA CYS A 104 7.45 -3.80 -33.67
C CYS A 104 8.23 -2.57 -34.16
N ARG A 105 9.26 -2.17 -33.40
CA ARG A 105 10.11 -1.02 -33.75
C ARG A 105 11.21 -1.37 -34.77
N THR A 106 11.40 -2.66 -35.07
CA THR A 106 12.46 -3.18 -35.95
C THR A 106 11.89 -3.76 -37.25
N LEU A 107 12.67 -3.73 -38.33
CA LEU A 107 12.27 -4.29 -39.63
C LEU A 107 12.36 -5.83 -39.69
N VAL A 108 13.00 -6.43 -38.69
CA VAL A 108 13.26 -7.87 -38.58
C VAL A 108 12.76 -8.35 -37.22
N SER A 109 12.34 -9.62 -37.15
CA SER A 109 11.96 -10.27 -35.90
C SER A 109 13.09 -10.19 -34.88
N ALA A 110 12.78 -9.75 -33.66
CA ALA A 110 13.72 -9.74 -32.54
C ALA A 110 13.88 -11.14 -31.88
N VAL A 111 13.12 -12.14 -32.35
CA VAL A 111 13.10 -13.48 -31.79
C VAL A 111 14.23 -14.32 -32.39
N PRO A 112 15.09 -14.94 -31.56
CA PRO A 112 16.10 -15.88 -32.05
C PRO A 112 15.49 -17.14 -32.68
N GLU A 113 16.27 -17.84 -33.50
CA GLU A 113 15.83 -19.08 -34.15
C GLU A 113 15.58 -20.18 -33.11
N GLU A 114 14.44 -20.87 -33.22
CA GLU A 114 13.89 -21.70 -32.13
C GLU A 114 14.61 -23.04 -31.92
N SER A 115 15.53 -23.40 -32.82
CA SER A 115 16.30 -24.63 -32.71
C SER A 115 17.38 -24.44 -31.64
N GLU A 116 17.26 -25.18 -30.54
CA GLU A 116 18.21 -25.26 -29.39
C GLU A 116 17.91 -24.38 -28.17
N MET A 117 16.72 -23.76 -28.08
CA MET A 117 16.34 -23.03 -26.86
C MET A 117 15.83 -23.95 -25.75
N ASP A 118 16.24 -23.67 -24.51
CA ASP A 118 15.66 -24.28 -23.33
C ASP A 118 14.15 -23.99 -23.25
N PRO A 119 13.30 -24.94 -22.78
CA PRO A 119 11.85 -24.74 -22.71
C PRO A 119 11.42 -23.45 -22.01
N HIS A 120 12.10 -23.05 -20.93
CA HIS A 120 11.77 -21.83 -20.20
C HIS A 120 12.05 -20.58 -21.04
N VAL A 121 13.18 -20.56 -21.74
CA VAL A 121 13.57 -19.44 -22.61
C VAL A 121 12.56 -19.30 -23.76
N ARG A 122 12.08 -20.43 -24.30
CA ARG A 122 11.04 -20.43 -25.34
C ARG A 122 9.71 -19.86 -24.82
N ASP A 123 9.31 -20.23 -23.61
CA ASP A 123 8.09 -19.67 -23.02
C ASP A 123 8.23 -18.17 -22.72
N CYS A 124 9.39 -17.73 -22.23
CA CYS A 124 9.69 -16.31 -22.07
C CYS A 124 9.59 -15.56 -23.39
N VAL A 125 10.29 -16.05 -24.44
CA VAL A 125 10.27 -15.43 -25.77
C VAL A 125 8.84 -15.32 -26.28
N ARG A 126 8.05 -16.39 -26.18
CA ARG A 126 6.64 -16.37 -26.55
C ARG A 126 5.88 -15.27 -25.82
N SER A 127 5.94 -15.23 -24.49
CA SER A 127 5.23 -14.23 -23.68
C SER A 127 5.67 -12.78 -23.96
N TYR A 128 6.94 -12.55 -24.29
CA TYR A 128 7.43 -11.20 -24.59
C TYR A 128 7.08 -10.74 -26.01
N THR A 129 6.78 -11.66 -26.93
CA THR A 129 6.43 -11.33 -28.31
C THR A 129 4.96 -11.57 -28.66
N GLU A 130 4.16 -12.08 -27.73
CA GLU A 130 2.72 -12.25 -27.88
C GLU A 130 2.01 -10.90 -28.01
N ASP A 131 0.90 -10.89 -28.74
CA ASP A 131 0.04 -9.72 -28.87
C ASP A 131 -0.47 -9.23 -27.51
N TRP A 132 -0.75 -7.93 -27.40
CA TRP A 132 -1.35 -7.35 -26.21
C TRP A 132 -2.75 -7.92 -25.98
N ALA A 133 -3.00 -8.51 -24.81
CA ALA A 133 -4.34 -8.79 -24.32
C ALA A 133 -4.87 -7.53 -23.60
N ILE A 134 -5.64 -6.71 -24.31
CA ILE A 134 -6.25 -5.50 -23.76
C ILE A 134 -7.57 -5.90 -23.12
N VAL A 135 -7.67 -5.71 -21.80
CA VAL A 135 -8.88 -6.00 -21.04
C VAL A 135 -9.67 -4.70 -20.84
N ASN A 136 -10.83 -4.61 -21.49
CA ASN A 136 -11.75 -3.49 -21.36
C ASN A 136 -12.93 -3.89 -20.48
N ARG A 137 -13.46 -2.91 -19.75
CA ARG A 137 -14.76 -3.02 -19.09
C ARG A 137 -15.78 -2.20 -19.88
N LYS A 138 -16.93 -2.80 -20.18
CA LYS A 138 -18.05 -2.14 -20.87
C LYS A 138 -18.81 -1.18 -19.95
#